data_AF-A0A9E1IEL3-F1
#
_entry.id   AF-A0A9E1IEL3-F1
#
_cell.length_a   1.000
_cell.length_b   1.000
_cell.length_c   1.000
_cell.angle_alpha   90.00
_cell.angle_beta   90.00
_cell.angle_gamma   90.00
#
_symmetry.space_group_name_H-M   'P 1'
#
loop_
_entity.id
_entity.type
_entity.pdbx_description
1 polymer ?
#
loop_
_entity_poly.entity_id
_entity_poly.type
_entity_poly.pdbx_seq_one_letter_code
_entity_poly.pdbx_strand_id
1 'polypeptide(L)'
;MEKPEQVEEFSETEGSGLTSAQLWFHYRRYPYLLAKIATAAIVVVALYWIFRSVESVLFPVLLSMLIAYLIDPAIDRLEERGWSRTTAIGVFLVFILGFFAVLSLFLYPTIAHAIGKVVEGAPKLLEMVRVQAIPWFEAQTNYKLPDTLSKALTEYGDTIQAQAPKILTGATEGALEAWKRTGILVASLLNIVMIPIFTFYFLRDFDKMRLGLVDYLPVNNRDWFIERFRRMDE
;
A
#
# COMPACT_ATOMS: atom_id res chain seq x y z
N MET A 1 -39.70 -94.96 27.06
CA MET A 1 -40.16 -94.52 25.72
C MET A 1 -41.17 -93.41 25.94
N GLU A 2 -41.28 -92.45 25.01
CA GLU A 2 -42.00 -91.14 25.09
C GLU A 2 -41.29 -90.06 25.93
N LYS A 3 -41.16 -88.79 25.51
CA LYS A 3 -41.46 -88.02 24.28
C LYS A 3 -40.80 -86.61 24.45
N PRO A 4 -41.01 -85.58 23.60
CA PRO A 4 -39.95 -84.85 22.88
C PRO A 4 -40.05 -83.30 23.05
N GLU A 5 -39.51 -82.53 22.08
CA GLU A 5 -39.94 -81.16 21.67
C GLU A 5 -39.70 -80.02 22.68
N GLN A 6 -39.44 -78.74 22.35
CA GLN A 6 -39.47 -77.88 21.17
C GLN A 6 -38.75 -76.56 21.62
N VAL A 7 -37.86 -75.94 20.83
CA VAL A 7 -38.09 -74.76 19.96
C VAL A 7 -38.03 -73.40 20.69
N GLU A 8 -37.65 -72.36 19.92
CA GLU A 8 -37.68 -70.90 20.18
C GLU A 8 -36.44 -70.34 20.92
N GLU A 9 -35.77 -69.25 20.51
CA GLU A 9 -36.18 -68.13 19.66
C GLU A 9 -34.92 -67.30 19.25
N PHE A 10 -34.97 -66.71 18.05
CA PHE A 10 -34.39 -65.44 17.55
C PHE A 10 -33.34 -64.69 18.42
N SER A 11 -32.33 -64.03 17.85
CA SER A 11 -32.47 -63.03 16.80
C SER A 11 -31.13 -62.67 16.15
N GLU A 12 -31.18 -62.46 14.84
CA GLU A 12 -30.29 -61.61 14.09
C GLU A 12 -30.01 -60.29 14.83
N THR A 13 -28.74 -59.89 14.89
CA THR A 13 -28.40 -58.48 14.72
C THR A 13 -27.39 -58.39 13.60
N GLU A 14 -27.97 -58.30 12.40
CA GLU A 14 -27.41 -57.65 11.24
C GLU A 14 -26.73 -56.34 11.68
N GLY A 15 -25.40 -56.37 11.76
CA GLY A 15 -24.60 -55.25 12.25
C GLY A 15 -23.44 -55.00 11.31
N SER A 16 -23.74 -54.59 10.08
CA SER A 16 -22.90 -53.83 9.14
C SER A 16 -21.37 -53.88 9.36
N GLY A 17 -20.82 -55.08 9.48
CA GLY A 17 -19.44 -55.28 9.86
C GLY A 17 -18.59 -55.32 8.62
N LEU A 18 -18.07 -54.17 8.19
CA LEU A 18 -16.96 -54.14 7.25
C LEU A 18 -15.87 -55.09 7.80
N THR A 19 -15.60 -56.18 7.08
CA THR A 19 -14.60 -57.19 7.43
C THR A 19 -13.30 -56.48 7.82
N SER A 20 -12.71 -56.78 8.97
CA SER A 20 -11.49 -56.12 9.48
C SER A 20 -10.32 -56.13 8.49
N ALA A 21 -10.30 -57.12 7.57
CA ALA A 21 -9.37 -57.21 6.45
C ALA A 21 -9.61 -56.17 5.32
N GLN A 22 -10.84 -55.71 5.09
CA GLN A 22 -11.18 -54.72 4.05
C GLN A 22 -10.88 -53.27 4.50
N LEU A 23 -10.99 -52.97 5.79
CA LEU A 23 -10.61 -51.66 6.34
C LEU A 23 -9.11 -51.36 6.19
N TRP A 24 -8.25 -52.38 6.26
CA TRP A 24 -6.78 -52.23 6.22
C TRP A 24 -6.25 -51.74 4.86
N PHE A 25 -6.89 -52.15 3.75
CA PHE A 25 -6.45 -51.75 2.41
C PHE A 25 -6.87 -50.31 2.05
N HIS A 26 -7.99 -49.82 2.61
CA HIS A 26 -8.40 -48.44 2.39
C HIS A 26 -7.45 -47.46 3.10
N TYR A 27 -6.97 -47.82 4.31
CA TYR A 27 -6.15 -46.93 5.15
C TYR A 27 -4.73 -46.66 4.63
N ARG A 28 -4.18 -47.54 3.77
CA ARG A 28 -2.79 -47.45 3.28
C ARG A 28 -2.54 -46.32 2.27
N ARG A 29 -3.60 -45.77 1.64
CA ARG A 29 -3.51 -44.68 0.64
C ARG A 29 -3.63 -43.27 1.24
N TYR A 30 -4.24 -43.16 2.43
CA TYR A 30 -4.38 -41.90 3.18
C TYR A 30 -3.06 -41.25 3.63
N PRO A 31 -2.01 -41.97 4.10
CA PRO A 31 -0.77 -41.32 4.51
C PRO A 31 -0.08 -40.58 3.36
N TYR A 32 -0.24 -41.02 2.11
CA TYR A 32 0.32 -40.34 0.94
C TYR A 32 -0.44 -39.06 0.57
N LEU A 33 -1.78 -39.08 0.67
CA LEU A 33 -2.60 -37.88 0.44
C LEU A 33 -2.39 -36.86 1.56
N LEU A 34 -2.30 -37.31 2.82
CA LEU A 34 -1.96 -36.47 3.96
C LEU A 34 -0.55 -35.87 3.81
N ALA A 35 0.44 -36.66 3.37
CA ALA A 35 1.78 -36.16 3.10
C ALA A 35 1.80 -35.11 1.97
N LYS A 36 1.05 -35.31 0.88
CA LYS A 36 0.92 -34.32 -0.20
C LYS A 36 0.30 -33.01 0.29
N ILE A 37 -0.81 -33.09 1.04
CA ILE A 37 -1.47 -31.90 1.60
C ILE A 37 -0.53 -31.19 2.59
N ALA A 38 0.19 -31.94 3.43
CA ALA A 38 1.18 -31.37 4.35
C ALA A 38 2.32 -30.66 3.59
N THR A 39 2.86 -31.26 2.53
CA THR A 39 3.89 -30.60 1.71
C THR A 39 3.37 -29.34 1.03
N ALA A 40 2.14 -29.37 0.48
CA ALA A 40 1.53 -28.19 -0.12
C ALA A 40 1.30 -27.08 0.93
N ALA A 41 0.83 -27.44 2.13
CA ALA A 41 0.65 -26.50 3.23
C ALA A 41 1.97 -25.85 3.66
N ILE A 42 3.06 -26.64 3.77
CA ILE A 42 4.39 -26.11 4.08
C ILE A 42 4.86 -25.13 3.00
N VAL A 43 4.69 -25.46 1.72
CA VAL A 43 5.04 -24.58 0.60
C VAL A 43 4.23 -23.28 0.65
N VAL A 44 2.92 -23.36 0.89
CA VAL A 44 2.06 -22.17 1.00
C VAL A 44 2.47 -21.29 2.17
N VAL A 45 2.77 -21.87 3.33
CA VAL A 45 3.24 -21.12 4.51
C VAL A 45 4.61 -20.48 4.24
N ALA A 46 5.52 -21.20 3.60
CA ALA A 46 6.83 -20.67 3.21
C ALA A 46 6.68 -19.50 2.22
N LEU A 47 5.84 -19.64 1.19
CA LEU A 47 5.55 -18.57 0.24
C LEU A 47 4.92 -17.36 0.94
N TYR A 48 3.94 -17.57 1.81
CA TYR A 48 3.33 -16.49 2.59
C TYR A 48 4.37 -15.74 3.45
N TRP A 49 5.29 -16.47 4.08
CA TRP A 49 6.35 -15.88 4.89
C TRP A 49 7.37 -15.08 4.07
N ILE A 50 7.72 -15.59 2.88
CA ILE A 50 8.56 -14.88 1.91
C ILE A 50 7.85 -13.61 1.42
N PHE A 51 6.58 -13.69 1.02
CA PHE A 51 5.81 -12.53 0.57
C PHE A 51 5.74 -11.44 1.64
N ARG A 52 5.47 -11.81 2.90
CA ARG A 52 5.50 -10.90 4.06
C ARG A 52 6.85 -10.21 4.24
N SER A 53 7.93 -10.91 3.95
CA SER A 53 9.30 -10.38 4.09
C SER A 53 9.65 -9.43 2.95
N VAL A 54 9.21 -9.73 1.72
CA VAL A 54 9.51 -8.97 0.50
C VAL A 54 8.58 -7.77 0.32
N GLU A 55 7.38 -7.77 0.92
CA GLU A 55 6.40 -6.67 0.84
C GLU A 55 7.02 -5.29 1.09
N SER A 56 7.89 -5.18 2.10
CA SER A 56 8.56 -3.93 2.46
C SER A 56 9.52 -3.40 1.39
N VAL A 57 10.11 -4.28 0.57
CA VAL A 57 11.03 -3.95 -0.52
C VAL A 57 10.29 -3.88 -1.86
N LEU A 58 9.12 -4.51 -1.96
CA LEU A 58 8.34 -4.55 -3.19
C LEU A 58 7.86 -3.15 -3.59
N PHE A 59 7.39 -2.34 -2.63
CA PHE A 59 6.94 -0.98 -2.89
C PHE A 59 8.04 -0.09 -3.51
N PRO A 60 9.24 0.08 -2.92
CA PRO A 60 10.29 0.90 -3.52
C PRO A 60 10.80 0.33 -4.86
N VAL A 61 10.79 -0.99 -5.05
CA VAL A 61 11.13 -1.62 -6.34
C VAL A 61 10.11 -1.30 -7.42
N LEU A 62 8.81 -1.48 -7.16
CA LEU A 62 7.77 -1.19 -8.14
C LEU A 62 7.71 0.31 -8.46
N LEU A 63 7.82 1.15 -7.44
CA LEU A 63 7.82 2.59 -7.61
C LEU A 63 9.04 3.07 -8.42
N SER A 64 10.24 2.56 -8.11
CA SER A 64 11.44 2.91 -8.88
C SER A 64 11.37 2.42 -10.32
N MET A 65 10.78 1.26 -10.58
CA MET A 65 10.55 0.76 -11.94
C MET A 65 9.58 1.67 -12.71
N LEU A 66 8.48 2.10 -12.09
CA LEU A 66 7.55 3.06 -12.67
C LEU A 66 8.24 4.39 -12.98
N ILE A 67 9.00 4.91 -12.02
CA ILE A 67 9.76 6.15 -12.16
C ILE A 67 10.79 6.03 -13.29
N ALA A 68 11.56 4.93 -13.33
CA ALA A 68 12.54 4.67 -14.38
C ALA A 68 11.87 4.66 -15.78
N TYR A 69 10.75 3.96 -15.93
CA TYR A 69 10.01 3.92 -17.19
C TYR A 69 9.54 5.30 -17.66
N LEU A 70 9.10 6.16 -16.73
CA LEU A 70 8.69 7.53 -17.04
C LEU A 70 9.86 8.45 -17.42
N ILE A 71 11.04 8.20 -16.85
CA ILE A 71 12.23 9.05 -17.02
C ILE A 71 13.07 8.64 -18.23
N ASP A 72 13.06 7.38 -18.63
CA ASP A 72 13.80 6.84 -19.78
C ASP A 72 13.76 7.76 -21.03
N PRO A 73 12.59 8.23 -21.53
CA PRO A 73 12.55 9.11 -22.70
C PRO A 73 13.13 10.51 -22.45
N ALA A 74 13.26 10.95 -21.20
CA ALA A 74 13.96 12.19 -20.87
C ALA A 74 15.48 11.99 -20.87
N ILE A 75 15.95 10.81 -20.46
CA ILE A 75 17.37 10.41 -20.50
C ILE A 75 17.82 10.23 -21.94
N ASP A 76 17.03 9.58 -22.79
CA ASP A 76 17.34 9.40 -24.22
C ASP A 76 17.55 10.76 -24.90
N ARG A 77 16.70 11.76 -24.61
CA ARG A 77 16.86 13.13 -25.14
C ARG A 77 18.13 13.84 -24.66
N LEU A 78 18.67 13.47 -23.49
CA LEU A 78 19.94 13.98 -22.98
C LEU A 78 21.11 13.26 -23.67
N GLU A 79 20.99 11.95 -23.93
CA GLU A 79 21.97 11.17 -24.68
C GLU A 79 22.10 11.66 -26.12
N GLU A 80 20.99 11.97 -26.78
CA GLU A 80 20.96 12.60 -28.12
C GLU A 80 21.73 13.94 -28.16
N ARG A 81 21.83 14.62 -27.02
CA ARG A 81 22.59 15.88 -26.86
C ARG A 81 24.06 15.64 -26.49
N GLY A 82 24.53 14.40 -26.52
CA GLY A 82 25.92 14.01 -26.28
C GLY A 82 26.26 13.70 -24.82
N TRP A 83 25.29 13.55 -23.93
CA TRP A 83 25.54 13.15 -22.55
C TRP A 83 25.74 11.64 -22.45
N SER A 84 26.62 11.19 -21.54
CA SER A 84 26.67 9.77 -21.22
C SER A 84 25.44 9.37 -20.40
N ARG A 85 24.86 8.20 -20.66
CA ARG A 85 23.69 7.66 -19.93
C ARG A 85 23.83 7.81 -18.42
N THR A 86 24.96 7.38 -17.88
CA THR A 86 25.26 7.44 -16.45
C THR A 86 25.22 8.87 -15.91
N THR A 87 25.76 9.84 -16.66
CA THR A 87 25.75 11.25 -16.27
C THR A 87 24.34 11.83 -16.32
N ALA A 88 23.58 11.52 -17.38
CA ALA A 88 22.20 11.98 -17.53
C ALA A 88 21.31 11.48 -16.37
N ILE A 89 21.41 10.18 -16.03
CA ILE A 89 20.67 9.59 -14.91
C ILE A 89 21.08 10.24 -13.59
N GLY A 90 22.38 10.39 -13.35
CA GLY A 90 22.90 10.97 -12.10
C GLY A 90 22.43 12.40 -11.88
N VAL A 91 22.53 13.25 -12.91
CA VAL A 91 22.06 14.64 -12.84
C VAL A 91 20.55 14.71 -12.66
N PHE A 92 19.78 13.87 -13.35
CA PHE A 92 18.34 13.82 -13.18
C PHE A 92 17.94 13.45 -11.74
N LEU A 93 18.59 12.42 -11.17
CA LEU A 93 18.32 12.00 -9.80
C LEU A 93 18.68 13.08 -8.77
N VAL A 94 19.82 13.76 -8.94
CA VAL A 94 20.18 14.89 -8.08
C VAL A 94 19.19 16.04 -8.23
N PHE A 95 18.77 16.35 -9.46
CA PHE A 95 17.78 17.39 -9.74
C PHE A 95 16.44 17.08 -9.09
N ILE A 96 15.91 15.87 -9.22
CA ILE A 96 14.60 15.52 -8.67
C ILE A 96 14.62 15.45 -7.14
N LEU A 97 15.67 14.86 -6.55
CA LEU A 97 15.86 14.84 -5.10
C LEU A 97 16.03 16.26 -4.54
N GLY A 98 16.83 17.09 -5.21
CA GLY A 98 17.01 18.50 -4.87
C GLY A 98 15.71 19.30 -5.00
N PHE A 99 14.96 19.09 -6.07
CA PHE A 99 13.66 19.72 -6.28
C PHE A 99 12.68 19.37 -5.16
N PHE A 100 12.54 18.09 -4.81
CA PHE A 100 11.66 17.69 -3.70
C PHE A 100 12.17 18.15 -2.33
N ALA A 101 13.48 18.20 -2.11
CA ALA A 101 14.06 18.73 -0.88
C ALA A 101 13.77 20.22 -0.72
N VAL A 102 14.01 21.02 -1.76
CA VAL A 102 13.69 22.46 -1.78
C VAL A 102 12.18 22.65 -1.67
N LEU A 103 11.38 21.93 -2.45
CA LEU A 103 9.93 22.00 -2.38
C LEU A 103 9.45 21.71 -0.96
N SER A 104 9.93 20.65 -0.30
CA SER A 104 9.56 20.34 1.08
C SER A 104 9.97 21.46 2.05
N LEU A 105 11.16 22.03 1.88
CA LEU A 105 11.67 23.10 2.74
C LEU A 105 10.87 24.40 2.63
N PHE A 106 10.30 24.71 1.46
CA PHE A 106 9.48 25.91 1.24
C PHE A 106 7.98 25.65 1.44
N LEU A 107 7.48 24.52 0.98
CA LEU A 107 6.07 24.14 1.04
C LEU A 107 5.65 23.87 2.48
N TYR A 108 6.48 23.19 3.27
CA TYR A 108 6.18 22.90 4.67
C TYR A 108 5.92 24.16 5.51
N PRO A 109 6.83 25.16 5.58
CA PRO A 109 6.58 26.37 6.37
C PRO A 109 5.43 27.20 5.79
N THR A 110 5.24 27.20 4.47
CA THR A 110 4.11 27.90 3.83
C THR A 110 2.77 27.31 4.28
N ILE A 111 2.65 25.98 4.27
CA ILE A 111 1.44 25.28 4.75
C ILE A 111 1.26 25.49 6.25
N ALA A 112 2.33 25.35 7.05
CA ALA A 112 2.26 25.57 8.49
C ALA A 112 1.80 27.01 8.83
N HIS A 113 2.32 28.01 8.12
CA HIS A 113 1.92 29.39 8.28
C HIS A 113 0.47 29.65 7.82
N ALA A 114 0.03 29.00 6.72
CA ALA A 114 -1.34 29.07 6.26
C ALA A 114 -2.32 28.47 7.29
N ILE A 115 -1.99 27.30 7.85
CA ILE A 115 -2.75 26.67 8.93
C ILE A 115 -2.78 27.61 10.15
N GLY A 116 -1.64 28.17 10.55
CA GLY A 116 -1.56 29.12 11.66
C GLY A 116 -2.51 30.30 11.50
N LYS A 117 -2.52 30.95 10.32
CA LYS A 117 -3.45 32.05 10.02
C LYS A 117 -4.93 31.65 10.10
N VAL A 118 -5.26 30.46 9.62
CA VAL A 118 -6.64 29.94 9.68
C VAL A 118 -7.05 29.68 11.13
N VAL A 119 -6.16 29.05 11.91
CA VAL A 119 -6.40 28.72 13.32
C VAL A 119 -6.53 29.97 14.18
N GLU A 120 -5.68 30.99 13.96
CA GLU A 120 -5.77 32.27 14.66
C GLU A 120 -6.99 33.10 14.24
N GLY A 121 -7.37 33.04 12.96
CA GLY A 121 -8.51 33.78 12.42
C GLY A 121 -9.88 33.15 12.69
N ALA A 122 -9.94 31.84 12.92
CA ALA A 122 -11.20 31.10 13.07
C ALA A 122 -12.07 31.58 14.24
N PRO A 123 -11.57 31.80 15.47
CA PRO A 123 -12.39 32.29 16.58
C PRO A 123 -13.03 33.65 16.28
N LYS A 124 -12.28 34.55 15.64
CA LYS A 124 -12.77 35.89 15.26
C LYS A 124 -13.88 35.82 14.21
N LEU A 125 -13.79 34.90 13.25
CA LEU A 125 -14.84 34.67 12.26
C LEU A 125 -16.11 34.11 12.93
N LEU A 126 -15.97 33.16 13.85
CA LEU A 126 -17.10 32.59 14.61
C LEU A 126 -17.79 33.65 15.47
N GLU A 127 -17.01 34.54 16.10
CA GLU A 127 -17.54 35.67 16.87
C GLU A 127 -18.27 36.68 15.97
N MET A 128 -17.71 37.01 14.81
CA MET A 128 -18.37 37.91 13.84
C MET A 128 -19.71 37.33 13.35
N VAL A 129 -19.76 36.02 13.10
CA VAL A 129 -21.02 35.33 12.74
C VAL A 129 -22.03 35.45 13.87
N ARG A 130 -21.61 35.21 15.12
CA ARG A 130 -22.47 35.28 16.29
C ARG A 130 -23.01 36.67 16.59
N VAL A 131 -22.17 37.71 16.49
CA VAL A 131 -22.49 39.08 16.94
C VAL A 131 -23.09 39.92 15.83
N GLN A 132 -22.75 39.66 14.56
CA GLN A 132 -23.20 40.48 13.43
C GLN A 132 -24.11 39.72 12.47
N ALA A 133 -23.70 38.53 12.01
CA ALA A 133 -24.42 37.82 10.96
C ALA A 133 -25.75 37.23 11.45
N ILE A 134 -25.77 36.61 12.64
CA ILE A 134 -27.00 36.06 13.23
C ILE A 134 -28.03 37.18 13.47
N PRO A 135 -27.73 38.28 14.20
CA PRO A 135 -28.71 39.34 14.42
C PRO A 135 -29.18 40.01 13.13
N TRP A 136 -28.29 40.20 12.15
CA TRP A 136 -28.66 40.74 10.85
C TRP A 136 -29.65 39.83 10.10
N PHE A 137 -29.41 38.52 10.13
CA PHE A 137 -30.30 37.54 9.50
C PHE A 137 -31.67 37.49 10.18
N GLU A 138 -31.70 37.46 11.51
CA GLU A 138 -32.95 37.46 12.29
C GLU A 138 -33.78 38.73 12.04
N ALA A 139 -33.11 39.89 11.93
CA ALA A 139 -33.75 41.17 11.63
C ALA A 139 -34.37 41.21 10.21
N GLN A 140 -33.72 40.59 9.23
CA GLN A 140 -34.17 40.62 7.83
C GLN A 140 -35.24 39.58 7.51
N THR A 141 -35.14 38.38 8.12
CA THR A 141 -36.04 37.25 7.82
C THR A 141 -37.15 37.06 8.84
N ASN A 142 -37.10 37.77 9.98
CA ASN A 142 -38.02 37.66 11.10
C ASN A 142 -38.14 36.22 11.67
N TYR A 143 -37.12 35.39 11.39
CA TYR A 143 -36.98 34.02 11.88
C TYR A 143 -35.85 33.96 12.91
N LYS A 144 -36.15 33.54 14.14
CA LYS A 144 -35.15 33.39 15.21
C LYS A 144 -34.40 32.08 15.07
N LEU A 145 -33.08 32.16 15.03
CA LEU A 145 -32.24 30.97 15.04
C LEU A 145 -32.27 30.31 16.44
N PRO A 146 -32.12 28.98 16.52
CA PRO A 146 -32.05 28.29 17.80
C PRO A 146 -30.83 28.74 18.62
N ASP A 147 -31.00 28.92 19.94
CA ASP A 147 -29.90 29.22 20.87
C ASP A 147 -28.78 28.17 20.85
N THR A 148 -29.11 26.94 20.43
CA THR A 148 -28.13 25.86 20.26
C THR A 148 -27.06 26.21 19.23
N LEU A 149 -27.37 27.00 18.20
CA LEU A 149 -26.41 27.43 17.19
C LEU A 149 -25.38 28.39 17.78
N SER A 150 -25.85 29.40 18.53
CA SER A 150 -24.97 30.36 19.20
C SER A 150 -24.06 29.68 20.23
N LYS A 151 -24.58 28.69 20.98
CA LYS A 151 -23.78 27.88 21.91
C LYS A 151 -22.74 27.02 21.20
N ALA A 152 -23.13 26.36 20.10
CA ALA A 152 -22.22 25.56 19.30
C ALA A 152 -21.07 26.41 18.73
N LEU A 153 -21.36 27.60 18.19
CA LEU A 153 -20.33 28.51 17.68
C LEU A 153 -19.32 28.93 18.77
N THR A 154 -19.78 29.16 20.00
CA THR A 154 -18.90 29.43 21.15
C THR A 154 -18.06 28.21 21.52
N GLU A 155 -18.68 27.03 21.65
CA GLU A 155 -17.96 25.80 21.98
C GLU A 155 -16.89 25.43 20.95
N TYR A 156 -17.20 25.58 19.65
CA TYR A 156 -16.21 25.38 18.58
C TYR A 156 -15.10 26.42 18.61
N GLY A 157 -15.42 27.69 18.87
CA GLY A 157 -14.42 28.76 19.02
C GLY A 157 -13.45 28.49 20.16
N ASP A 158 -13.98 28.14 21.33
CA ASP A 158 -13.20 27.82 22.54
C ASP A 158 -12.34 26.58 22.33
N THR A 159 -12.89 25.55 21.66
CA THR A 159 -12.15 24.32 21.33
C THR A 159 -11.00 24.59 20.37
N ILE A 160 -11.23 25.40 19.33
CA ILE A 160 -10.18 25.81 18.39
C ILE A 160 -9.11 26.62 19.11
N GLN A 161 -9.50 27.55 19.97
CA GLN A 161 -8.55 28.38 20.73
C GLN A 161 -7.72 27.55 21.71
N ALA A 162 -8.32 26.56 22.37
CA ALA A 162 -7.63 25.64 23.27
C ALA A 162 -6.64 24.71 22.54
N GLN A 163 -6.95 24.32 21.30
CA GLN A 163 -6.09 23.46 20.48
C GLN A 163 -5.13 24.24 19.58
N ALA A 164 -5.33 25.54 19.39
CA ALA A 164 -4.53 26.38 18.51
C ALA A 164 -3.02 26.26 18.80
N PRO A 165 -2.54 26.38 20.07
CA PRO A 165 -1.13 26.22 20.36
C PRO A 165 -0.60 24.86 19.95
N LYS A 166 -1.35 23.77 20.18
CA LYS A 166 -0.93 22.41 19.80
C LYS A 166 -0.88 22.20 18.29
N ILE A 167 -1.77 22.84 17.52
CA ILE A 167 -1.77 22.75 16.06
C ILE A 167 -0.61 23.56 15.50
N LEU A 168 -0.36 24.76 16.02
CA LEU A 168 0.75 25.63 15.63
C LEU A 168 2.12 25.02 15.98
N THR A 169 2.28 24.51 17.20
CA THR A 169 3.52 23.82 17.62
C THR A 169 3.64 22.46 16.94
N GLY A 170 2.57 21.68 16.82
CA GLY A 170 2.56 20.41 16.08
C GLY A 170 2.90 20.57 14.60
N ALA A 171 2.52 21.68 13.97
CA ALA A 171 2.86 21.98 12.59
C ALA A 171 4.30 22.50 12.40
N THR A 172 5.05 22.79 13.46
CA THR A 172 6.44 23.28 13.37
C THR A 172 7.42 22.31 14.01
N GLU A 173 7.11 21.89 15.23
CA GLU A 173 7.83 20.88 16.01
C GLU A 173 7.53 19.46 15.53
N GLY A 174 6.32 19.16 15.06
CA GLY A 174 5.95 17.80 14.65
C GLY A 174 6.78 17.25 13.50
N ALA A 175 7.22 18.09 12.55
CA ALA A 175 8.25 17.67 11.60
C ALA A 175 9.56 17.37 12.34
N LEU A 176 10.14 18.34 13.04
CA LEU A 176 11.42 18.18 13.76
C LEU A 176 11.42 16.97 14.72
N GLU A 177 10.29 16.67 15.35
CA GLU A 177 10.10 15.52 16.23
C GLU A 177 9.95 14.22 15.43
N ALA A 178 9.22 14.24 14.31
CA ALA A 178 9.19 13.11 13.37
C ALA A 178 10.60 12.76 12.85
N TRP A 179 11.45 13.77 12.58
CA TRP A 179 12.87 13.60 12.23
C TRP A 179 13.71 13.04 13.39
N LYS A 180 13.29 13.20 14.64
CA LYS A 180 13.99 12.70 15.83
C LYS A 180 13.52 11.31 16.28
N ARG A 181 12.33 10.86 15.88
CA ARG A 181 11.78 9.53 16.24
C ARG A 181 12.45 8.41 15.46
N THR A 182 13.57 7.92 15.98
CA THR A 182 14.45 6.91 15.36
C THR A 182 13.77 5.61 14.90
N GLY A 183 12.65 5.18 15.50
CA GLY A 183 12.02 3.88 15.21
C GLY A 183 11.23 3.76 13.90
N ILE A 184 10.44 4.77 13.53
CA ILE A 184 9.64 4.79 12.28
C ILE A 184 10.50 5.25 11.09
N LEU A 185 11.59 5.96 11.39
CA LEU A 185 12.52 6.48 10.39
C LEU A 185 13.31 5.38 9.70
N VAL A 186 13.76 4.31 10.36
CA VAL A 186 14.65 3.33 9.70
C VAL A 186 13.98 2.71 8.47
N ALA A 187 12.75 2.21 8.60
CA ALA A 187 12.02 1.64 7.46
C ALA A 187 11.71 2.69 6.38
N SER A 188 11.32 3.91 6.79
CA SER A 188 10.99 5.00 5.86
C SER A 188 12.23 5.54 5.12
N LEU A 189 13.35 5.66 5.82
CA LEU A 189 14.65 6.07 5.27
C LEU A 189 15.20 5.02 4.32
N LEU A 190 15.07 3.74 4.66
CA LEU A 190 15.42 2.66 3.74
C LEU A 190 14.62 2.79 2.45
N ASN A 191 13.31 3.05 2.50
CA ASN A 191 12.51 3.28 1.29
C ASN A 191 12.94 4.52 0.51
N ILE A 192 13.14 5.65 1.18
CA ILE A 192 13.56 6.92 0.55
C ILE A 192 14.92 6.78 -0.14
N VAL A 193 15.84 6.00 0.43
CA VAL A 193 17.17 5.75 -0.13
C VAL A 193 17.13 4.65 -1.21
N MET A 194 16.30 3.62 -1.04
CA MET A 194 16.15 2.52 -1.99
C MET A 194 15.56 2.98 -3.33
N ILE A 195 14.54 3.85 -3.31
CA ILE A 195 13.90 4.35 -4.55
C ILE A 195 14.93 4.93 -5.52
N PRO A 196 15.75 5.95 -5.18
CA PRO A 196 16.71 6.52 -6.12
C PRO A 196 17.82 5.53 -6.51
N ILE A 197 18.23 4.63 -5.61
CA ILE A 197 19.21 3.58 -5.93
C ILE A 197 18.66 2.61 -6.98
N PHE A 198 17.45 2.11 -6.77
CA PHE A 198 16.81 1.21 -7.73
C PHE A 198 16.47 1.91 -9.03
N THR A 199 16.00 3.16 -9.00
CA THR A 199 15.75 3.95 -10.21
C THR A 199 17.04 4.12 -11.01
N PHE A 200 18.16 4.44 -10.35
CA PHE A 200 19.47 4.52 -11.01
C PHE A 200 19.85 3.20 -11.67
N TYR A 201 19.71 2.10 -10.94
CA TYR A 201 20.07 0.77 -11.44
C TYR A 201 19.18 0.34 -12.59
N PHE A 202 17.86 0.53 -12.46
CA PHE A 202 16.91 0.22 -13.51
C PHE A 202 17.16 1.04 -14.75
N LEU A 203 17.35 2.36 -14.67
CA LEU A 203 17.67 3.19 -15.84
C LEU A 203 19.00 2.79 -16.50
N ARG A 204 20.02 2.41 -15.72
CA ARG A 204 21.33 2.07 -16.27
C ARG A 204 21.36 0.71 -16.97
N ASP A 205 20.68 -0.28 -16.40
CA ASP A 205 20.77 -1.68 -16.84
C ASP A 205 19.45 -2.20 -17.47
N PHE A 206 18.48 -1.30 -17.72
CA PHE A 206 17.14 -1.65 -18.27
C PHE A 206 17.23 -2.47 -19.55
N ASP A 207 18.06 -2.04 -20.50
CA ASP A 207 18.15 -2.68 -21.82
C ASP A 207 18.72 -4.09 -21.74
N LYS A 208 19.67 -4.33 -20.84
CA LYS A 208 20.25 -5.66 -20.63
C LYS A 208 19.23 -6.60 -19.99
N MET A 209 18.43 -6.11 -19.03
CA MET A 209 17.37 -6.89 -18.41
C MET A 209 16.24 -7.21 -19.40
N ARG A 210 15.86 -6.25 -20.25
CA ARG A 210 14.86 -6.47 -21.30
C ARG A 210 15.31 -7.52 -22.32
N LEU A 211 16.56 -7.47 -22.77
CA LEU A 211 17.12 -8.46 -23.70
C LEU A 211 17.15 -9.87 -23.08
N GLY A 212 17.59 -9.99 -21.81
CA GLY A 212 17.60 -11.28 -21.12
C GLY A 212 16.20 -11.87 -20.86
N LEU A 213 15.19 -11.02 -20.61
CA LEU A 213 13.79 -11.45 -20.52
C LEU A 213 13.25 -11.98 -21.85
N VAL A 214 13.68 -11.40 -22.97
CA VAL A 214 13.33 -11.87 -24.33
C VAL A 214 14.02 -13.20 -24.66
N ASP A 215 15.23 -13.44 -24.14
CA ASP A 215 15.96 -14.69 -24.35
C ASP A 215 15.39 -15.88 -23.55
N TYR A 216 14.73 -15.61 -22.41
CA TYR A 216 14.01 -16.63 -21.64
C TYR A 216 12.60 -16.92 -22.17
N LEU A 217 12.09 -16.12 -23.11
CA LEU A 217 10.85 -16.44 -23.81
C LEU A 217 11.14 -17.53 -24.85
N PRO A 218 10.51 -18.73 -24.74
CA PRO A 218 10.69 -19.79 -25.71
C PRO A 218 10.31 -19.28 -27.11
N VAL A 219 11.31 -19.31 -27.99
CA VAL A 219 11.42 -18.73 -29.34
C VAL A 219 10.33 -19.19 -30.33
N ASN A 220 9.38 -20.02 -29.90
CA ASN A 220 8.48 -20.75 -30.80
C ASN A 220 7.45 -19.86 -31.54
N ASN A 221 7.28 -18.61 -31.13
CA ASN A 221 6.34 -17.65 -31.76
C ASN A 221 7.01 -16.34 -32.21
N ARG A 222 8.33 -16.31 -32.42
CA ARG A 222 9.06 -15.09 -32.83
C ARG A 222 8.48 -14.45 -34.11
N ASP A 223 8.11 -15.25 -35.09
CA ASP A 223 7.61 -14.76 -36.38
C ASP A 223 6.25 -14.05 -36.24
N TRP A 224 5.40 -14.51 -35.32
CA TRP A 224 4.10 -13.89 -35.04
C TRP A 224 4.24 -12.53 -34.34
N PHE A 225 5.21 -12.39 -33.43
CA PHE A 225 5.45 -11.14 -32.70
C PHE A 225 6.12 -10.07 -33.58
N ILE A 226 7.07 -10.47 -34.45
CA ILE A 226 7.77 -9.54 -35.35
C ILE A 226 6.81 -8.97 -36.41
N GLU A 227 5.91 -9.78 -36.97
CA GLU A 227 4.93 -9.31 -37.96
C GLU A 227 3.88 -8.36 -37.36
N ARG A 228 3.66 -8.42 -36.04
CA ARG A 228 2.71 -7.53 -35.35
C ARG A 228 3.31 -6.18 -34.98
N PHE A 229 4.58 -6.14 -34.58
CA PHE A 229 5.30 -4.88 -34.31
C PHE A 229 5.51 -4.06 -35.58
N ARG A 230 5.84 -4.72 -36.71
CA ARG A 230 5.98 -4.06 -38.02
C ARG A 230 4.70 -3.35 -38.50
N ARG A 231 3.53 -3.75 -37.98
CA ARG A 231 2.22 -3.17 -38.28
C ARG A 231 1.80 -2.02 -37.37
N MET A 232 2.54 -1.71 -36.32
CA MET A 232 2.26 -0.57 -35.42
C MET A 232 3.18 0.62 -35.68
N ASP A 233 4.24 0.43 -36.46
CA ASP A 233 5.18 1.47 -36.89
C ASP A 233 4.83 2.04 -38.30
N GLU A 234 3.70 1.63 -38.88
CA GLU A 234 3.00 2.27 -40.00
C GLU A 234 1.79 3.08 -39.48
#